data_AF-A0A8H4B5F0-F1
#
_entry.id   AF-A0A8H4B5F0-F1
#
_cell.length_a   1.000
_cell.length_b   1.000
_cell.length_c   1.000
_cell.angle_alpha   90.00
_cell.angle_beta   90.00
_cell.angle_gamma   90.00
#
_symmetry.space_group_name_H-M   'P 1'
#
loop_
_entity.id
_entity.type
_entity.pdbx_description
1 polymer ?
#
loop_
_entity_poly.entity_id
_entity_poly.type
_entity_poly.pdbx_seq_one_letter_code
_entity_poly.pdbx_strand_id
1 'polypeptide(L)'
;MASDEIIQRKALGRAAEIGFLYDATRDVFCGFSIFKTELQPNIIRKIDTPHTYLKYEYEDSYKEKFSILDVEAQLKISILSGLSPLEGSGKYLRDVKHESKSVKGSLIYKLLSVEENLNINHDNIIMYISENALRVQGATHVVTGIKWGGTVIASFEYEKTNEKDKRNMSQVKGVLKANLEKLSSYIPAFEGTGEIHNSEKQQTDIIDRFSIKIFGDVIPNDKILPQSFEEAKKIMTGLP
;
A
#
# COMPACT_ATOMS: atom_id res chain seq x y z
N MET A 1 7.68 -7.00 32.83
CA MET A 1 6.23 -7.14 32.61
C MET A 1 5.98 -6.63 31.21
N ALA A 2 5.67 -7.52 30.27
CA ALA A 2 5.29 -7.08 28.93
C ALA A 2 3.99 -6.30 29.07
N SER A 3 3.92 -5.08 28.55
CA SER A 3 2.64 -4.42 28.33
C SER A 3 1.79 -5.37 27.48
N ASP A 4 0.55 -5.61 27.88
CA ASP A 4 -0.50 -6.23 27.03
C ASP A 4 -0.81 -5.26 25.89
N GLU A 5 0.14 -5.09 24.97
CA GLU A 5 0.13 -4.03 23.98
C GLU A 5 -0.46 -4.57 22.68
N ILE A 6 -1.62 -4.04 22.30
CA ILE A 6 -2.21 -4.28 20.99
C ILE A 6 -1.22 -3.77 19.94
N ILE A 7 -0.65 -4.68 19.16
CA ILE A 7 0.21 -4.33 18.03
C ILE A 7 -0.63 -4.03 16.80
N GLN A 8 -0.21 -3.03 16.04
CA GLN A 8 -0.77 -2.74 14.71
C GLN A 8 0.17 -3.29 13.64
N ARG A 9 -0.41 -3.87 12.59
CA ARG A 9 0.32 -4.38 11.43
C ARG A 9 -0.32 -3.95 10.12
N LYS A 10 0.49 -3.39 9.21
CA LYS A 10 0.02 -3.14 7.83
C LYS A 10 -0.16 -4.45 7.08
N ALA A 11 -1.32 -4.62 6.45
CA ALA A 11 -1.63 -5.82 5.66
C ALA A 11 -0.69 -6.00 4.46
N LEU A 12 -0.34 -4.91 3.75
CA LEU A 12 0.56 -4.93 2.59
C LEU A 12 0.16 -5.98 1.54
N GLY A 13 -1.15 -6.00 1.23
CA GLY A 13 -1.78 -6.92 0.30
C GLY A 13 -2.06 -8.33 0.84
N ARG A 14 -1.61 -8.68 2.05
CA ARG A 14 -1.90 -9.96 2.68
C ARG A 14 -3.36 -9.98 3.17
N ALA A 15 -4.08 -11.05 2.86
CA ALA A 15 -5.44 -11.26 3.36
C ALA A 15 -5.44 -11.61 4.86
N ALA A 16 -6.41 -11.07 5.60
CA ALA A 16 -6.61 -11.34 7.02
C ALA A 16 -8.10 -11.31 7.35
N GLU A 17 -8.48 -12.10 8.36
CA GLU A 17 -9.83 -12.10 8.92
C GLU A 17 -9.76 -11.96 10.43
N ILE A 18 -10.84 -11.46 11.04
CA ILE A 18 -10.94 -11.41 12.50
C ILE A 18 -10.87 -12.84 13.05
N GLY A 19 -9.99 -13.04 14.03
CA GLY A 19 -9.71 -14.34 14.63
C GLY A 19 -8.50 -15.06 14.03
N PHE A 20 -7.93 -14.60 12.91
CA PHE A 20 -6.71 -15.21 12.38
C PHE A 20 -5.56 -15.13 13.40
N LEU A 21 -4.84 -16.24 13.54
CA LEU A 21 -3.63 -16.32 14.35
C LEU A 21 -2.45 -15.69 13.60
N TYR A 22 -1.59 -15.00 14.35
CA TYR A 22 -0.43 -14.28 13.83
C TYR A 22 0.85 -14.63 14.59
N ASP A 23 1.93 -14.86 13.86
CA ASP A 23 3.27 -15.02 14.39
C ASP A 23 4.02 -13.67 14.25
N ALA A 24 4.13 -12.93 15.35
CA ALA A 24 4.81 -11.64 15.39
C ALA A 24 6.35 -11.77 15.31
N THR A 25 6.91 -12.97 15.46
CA THR A 25 8.36 -13.21 15.33
C THR A 25 8.78 -13.36 13.87
N ARG A 26 7.85 -13.76 13.01
CA ARG A 26 8.05 -13.94 11.56
C ARG A 26 7.24 -12.96 10.71
N ASP A 27 6.34 -12.21 11.34
CA ASP A 27 5.37 -11.32 10.70
C ASP A 27 4.54 -12.02 9.59
N VAL A 28 3.93 -13.16 9.95
CA VAL A 28 3.07 -13.95 9.06
C VAL A 28 1.77 -14.37 9.74
N PHE A 29 0.69 -14.47 8.96
CA PHE A 29 -0.53 -15.15 9.37
C PHE A 29 -0.29 -16.65 9.39
N CYS A 30 -0.75 -17.32 10.44
CA CYS A 30 -0.56 -18.77 10.61
C CYS A 30 -1.52 -19.60 9.75
N GLY A 31 -2.52 -18.97 9.12
CA GLY A 31 -3.54 -19.66 8.30
C GLY A 31 -4.61 -20.41 9.10
N PHE A 32 -4.71 -20.13 10.40
CA PHE A 32 -5.72 -20.72 11.30
C PHE A 32 -6.48 -19.62 12.01
N SER A 33 -7.77 -19.86 12.27
CA SER A 33 -8.59 -19.00 13.12
C SER A 33 -8.64 -19.53 14.55
N ILE A 34 -8.70 -18.62 15.52
CA ILE A 34 -9.02 -18.96 16.91
C ILE A 34 -10.46 -19.44 17.07
N PHE A 35 -11.35 -19.06 16.14
CA PHE A 35 -12.77 -19.39 16.21
C PHE A 35 -13.08 -20.70 15.49
N LYS A 36 -13.86 -21.57 16.13
CA LYS A 36 -14.30 -22.87 15.58
C LYS A 36 -15.53 -22.77 14.69
N THR A 37 -16.26 -21.66 14.75
CA THR A 37 -17.45 -21.36 13.97
C THR A 37 -17.50 -19.86 13.66
N GLU A 38 -18.35 -19.46 12.71
CA GLU A 38 -18.63 -18.06 12.42
C GLU A 38 -19.16 -17.33 13.66
N LEU A 39 -18.73 -16.08 13.84
CA LEU A 39 -19.18 -15.22 14.92
C LEU A 39 -20.56 -14.64 14.61
N GLN A 40 -21.38 -14.45 15.65
CA GLN A 40 -22.61 -13.68 15.51
C GLN A 40 -22.30 -12.21 15.18
N PRO A 41 -23.11 -11.54 14.32
CA PRO A 41 -22.84 -10.18 13.88
C PRO A 41 -22.68 -9.15 15.02
N ASN A 42 -23.38 -9.31 16.13
CA ASN A 42 -23.30 -8.42 17.29
C ASN A 42 -21.99 -8.53 18.09
N ILE A 43 -21.17 -9.56 17.83
CA ILE A 43 -19.84 -9.73 18.42
C ILE A 43 -18.81 -8.85 17.69
N ILE A 44 -19.06 -8.50 16.43
CA ILE A 44 -18.22 -7.61 15.62
C ILE A 44 -18.82 -6.21 15.61
N ARG A 45 -18.07 -5.24 16.16
CA ARG A 45 -18.40 -3.83 16.02
C ARG A 45 -17.87 -3.33 14.68
N LYS A 46 -18.77 -2.83 13.84
CA LYS A 46 -18.45 -2.19 12.57
C LYS A 46 -18.61 -0.67 12.67
N ILE A 47 -17.63 0.07 12.15
CA ILE A 47 -17.61 1.53 12.12
C ILE A 47 -17.26 1.95 10.69
N ASP A 48 -18.14 2.70 10.03
CA ASP A 48 -17.82 3.26 8.72
C ASP A 48 -16.80 4.39 8.88
N THR A 49 -15.67 4.29 8.17
CA THR A 49 -14.57 5.26 8.21
C THR A 49 -14.08 5.57 6.79
N PRO A 50 -14.96 6.02 5.88
CA PRO A 50 -14.58 6.31 4.52
C PRO A 50 -13.60 7.49 4.49
N HIS A 51 -12.41 7.26 3.95
CA HIS A 51 -11.43 8.31 3.78
C HIS A 51 -10.49 7.99 2.63
N THR A 52 -10.18 8.97 1.80
CA THR A 52 -9.27 8.82 0.68
C THR A 52 -8.07 9.73 0.85
N TYR A 53 -6.89 9.18 0.64
CA TYR A 53 -5.62 9.90 0.64
C TYR A 53 -4.97 9.79 -0.73
N LEU A 54 -4.41 10.90 -1.18
CA LEU A 54 -3.55 10.95 -2.35
C LEU A 54 -2.19 11.50 -1.96
N LYS A 55 -1.13 10.70 -2.16
CA LYS A 55 0.25 11.03 -1.86
C LYS A 55 1.12 10.86 -3.11
N TYR A 56 2.27 11.52 -3.17
CA TYR A 56 3.26 11.30 -4.22
C TYR A 56 4.68 11.37 -3.64
N GLU A 57 5.64 10.78 -4.34
CA GLU A 57 7.06 10.81 -3.97
C GLU A 57 7.99 10.75 -5.18
N TYR A 58 9.24 11.17 -4.99
CA TYR A 58 10.25 11.33 -6.07
C TYR A 58 11.64 10.81 -5.70
N GLU A 59 11.76 10.11 -4.57
CA GLU A 59 13.06 9.71 -4.01
C GLU A 59 13.31 8.21 -4.10
N ASP A 60 12.24 7.41 -4.15
CA ASP A 60 12.24 5.95 -4.19
C ASP A 60 13.02 5.30 -3.03
N SER A 61 13.23 6.04 -1.93
CA SER A 61 13.94 5.53 -0.77
C SER A 61 13.04 4.62 0.07
N TYR A 62 13.60 3.57 0.68
CA TYR A 62 12.85 2.73 1.62
C TYR A 62 12.20 3.53 2.75
N LYS A 63 12.89 4.57 3.24
CA LYS A 63 12.36 5.47 4.27
C LYS A 63 11.05 6.10 3.81
N GLU A 64 11.03 6.64 2.60
CA GLU A 64 9.86 7.30 2.03
C GLU A 64 8.73 6.31 1.74
N LYS A 65 9.04 5.17 1.12
CA LYS A 65 8.03 4.12 0.85
C LYS A 65 7.38 3.60 2.12
N PHE A 66 8.18 3.31 3.14
CA PHE A 66 7.65 2.87 4.43
C PHE A 66 6.82 3.95 5.12
N SER A 67 7.19 5.22 4.98
CA SER A 67 6.43 6.36 5.51
C SER A 67 5.07 6.48 4.82
N ILE A 68 5.04 6.46 3.49
CA ILE A 68 3.84 6.64 2.68
C ILE A 68 2.81 5.53 2.89
N LEU A 69 3.28 4.29 3.02
CA LEU A 69 2.44 3.12 3.30
C LEU A 69 2.10 2.96 4.80
N ASP A 70 2.57 3.89 5.64
CA ASP A 70 2.48 3.90 7.10
C ASP A 70 2.92 2.56 7.75
N VAL A 71 4.04 1.99 7.29
CA VAL A 71 4.60 0.73 7.82
C VAL A 71 5.25 0.99 9.18
N GLU A 72 4.87 0.24 10.20
CA GLU A 72 5.43 0.31 11.55
C GLU A 72 6.86 -0.24 11.65
N ALA A 73 7.65 0.29 12.59
CA ALA A 73 9.08 0.04 12.69
C ALA A 73 9.47 -1.45 12.76
N GLN A 74 8.74 -2.25 13.54
CA GLN A 74 9.00 -3.70 13.66
C GLN A 74 8.82 -4.41 12.32
N LEU A 75 7.71 -4.14 11.61
CA LEU A 75 7.44 -4.75 10.32
C LEU A 75 8.44 -4.30 9.24
N LYS A 76 8.97 -3.06 9.30
CA LYS A 76 10.05 -2.62 8.38
C LYS A 76 11.24 -3.58 8.41
N ILE A 77 11.67 -4.00 9.60
CA ILE A 77 12.80 -4.92 9.75
C ILE A 77 12.46 -6.28 9.12
N SER A 78 11.28 -6.81 9.41
CA SER A 78 10.82 -8.08 8.85
C SER A 78 10.68 -8.07 7.33
N ILE A 79 10.32 -6.92 6.75
CA ILE A 79 10.28 -6.75 5.29
C ILE A 79 11.70 -6.73 4.72
N LEU A 80 12.60 -5.95 5.32
CA LEU A 80 13.99 -5.84 4.86
C LEU A 80 14.77 -7.16 4.99
N SER A 81 14.44 -7.99 5.98
CA SER A 81 15.01 -9.33 6.16
C SER A 81 14.35 -10.41 5.31
N GLY A 82 13.28 -10.07 4.56
CA GLY A 82 12.55 -11.02 3.72
C GLY A 82 11.66 -12.01 4.47
N LEU A 83 11.35 -11.74 5.74
CA LEU A 83 10.49 -12.59 6.57
C LEU A 83 9.00 -12.40 6.23
N SER A 84 8.60 -11.17 5.90
CA SER A 84 7.20 -10.87 5.62
C SER A 84 6.89 -10.95 4.11
N PRO A 85 5.90 -11.76 3.70
CA PRO A 85 5.47 -11.80 2.31
C PRO A 85 4.81 -10.47 1.93
N LEU A 86 5.09 -10.00 0.71
CA LEU A 86 4.48 -8.78 0.17
C LEU A 86 3.62 -9.14 -1.03
N GLU A 87 2.35 -8.75 -0.97
CA GLU A 87 1.33 -9.01 -1.97
C GLU A 87 0.68 -7.68 -2.38
N GLY A 88 -0.22 -7.70 -3.37
CA GLY A 88 -0.96 -6.50 -3.80
C GLY A 88 -0.11 -5.23 -3.91
N SER A 89 -0.52 -4.19 -3.18
CA SER A 89 0.20 -2.90 -3.06
C SER A 89 1.57 -3.02 -2.37
N GLY A 90 1.74 -3.97 -1.45
CA GLY A 90 3.00 -4.24 -0.75
C GLY A 90 4.16 -4.59 -1.68
N LYS A 91 3.88 -5.14 -2.87
CA LYS A 91 4.90 -5.41 -3.91
C LYS A 91 5.68 -4.16 -4.31
N TYR A 92 5.11 -2.96 -4.15
CA TYR A 92 5.79 -1.68 -4.38
C TYR A 92 7.08 -1.52 -3.57
N LEU A 93 7.16 -2.11 -2.38
CA LEU A 93 8.35 -2.05 -1.53
C LEU A 93 9.56 -2.77 -2.14
N ARG A 94 9.35 -3.67 -3.11
CA ARG A 94 10.42 -4.30 -3.88
C ARG A 94 10.75 -3.58 -5.19
N ASP A 95 9.95 -2.60 -5.58
CA ASP A 95 10.13 -1.88 -6.84
C ASP A 95 11.18 -0.78 -6.70
N VAL A 96 12.43 -1.17 -6.50
CA VAL A 96 13.55 -0.22 -6.34
C VAL A 96 14.04 0.30 -7.68
N LYS A 97 14.55 1.52 -7.66
CA LYS A 97 15.25 2.18 -8.75
C LYS A 97 16.34 1.28 -9.33
N HIS A 98 16.33 1.06 -10.65
CA HIS A 98 17.24 0.11 -11.29
C HIS A 98 18.69 0.60 -11.36
N GLU A 99 18.90 1.91 -11.57
CA GLU A 99 20.24 2.49 -11.75
C GLU A 99 20.42 3.84 -11.07
N SER A 100 21.66 4.22 -10.78
CA SER A 100 21.97 5.56 -10.27
C SER A 100 21.54 6.68 -11.23
N LYS A 101 21.47 6.39 -12.54
CA LYS A 101 21.11 7.31 -13.62
C LYS A 101 19.63 7.25 -14.07
N SER A 102 18.72 6.72 -13.24
CA SER A 102 17.27 6.83 -13.51
C SER A 102 16.61 7.96 -12.71
N VAL A 103 15.39 8.31 -13.07
CA VAL A 103 14.49 9.19 -12.30
C VAL A 103 13.23 8.40 -12.05
N LYS A 104 12.83 8.29 -10.77
CA LYS A 104 11.68 7.51 -10.35
C LYS A 104 10.80 8.32 -9.41
N GLY A 105 9.51 8.10 -9.51
CA GLY A 105 8.53 8.68 -8.60
C GLY A 105 7.20 7.97 -8.73
N SER A 106 6.34 8.16 -7.75
CA SER A 106 5.11 7.39 -7.64
C SER A 106 3.95 8.26 -7.19
N LEU A 107 2.76 7.93 -7.68
CA LEU A 107 1.48 8.43 -7.21
C LEU A 107 0.78 7.33 -6.42
N ILE A 108 0.35 7.62 -5.20
CA ILE A 108 -0.22 6.66 -4.27
C ILE A 108 -1.63 7.11 -3.92
N TYR A 109 -2.61 6.30 -4.29
CA TYR A 109 -4.00 6.44 -3.92
C TYR A 109 -4.32 5.42 -2.83
N LYS A 110 -4.85 5.87 -1.69
CA LYS A 110 -5.23 5.02 -0.56
C LYS A 110 -6.65 5.31 -0.14
N LEU A 111 -7.48 4.28 -0.10
CA LEU A 111 -8.86 4.33 0.38
C LEU A 111 -8.96 3.56 1.69
N LEU A 112 -9.66 4.14 2.66
CA LEU A 112 -10.19 3.46 3.85
C LEU A 112 -11.71 3.42 3.71
N SER A 113 -12.34 2.34 4.16
CA SER A 113 -13.79 2.16 4.05
C SER A 113 -14.44 1.93 5.41
N VAL A 114 -13.99 0.90 6.12
CA VAL A 114 -14.66 0.39 7.32
C VAL A 114 -13.62 -0.06 8.32
N GLU A 115 -13.90 0.11 9.60
CA GLU A 115 -13.18 -0.55 10.68
C GLU A 115 -14.08 -1.59 11.36
N GLU A 116 -13.58 -2.84 11.46
CA GLU A 116 -14.24 -3.92 12.18
C GLU A 116 -13.40 -4.32 13.39
N ASN A 117 -14.03 -4.42 14.55
CA ASN A 117 -13.38 -4.76 15.81
C ASN A 117 -14.17 -5.86 16.54
N LEU A 118 -13.46 -6.88 16.98
CA LEU A 118 -13.98 -7.93 17.84
C LEU A 118 -14.28 -7.37 19.23
N ASN A 119 -15.50 -7.55 19.70
CA ASN A 119 -15.83 -7.30 21.10
C ASN A 119 -15.38 -8.50 21.96
N ILE A 120 -14.13 -8.44 22.43
CA ILE A 120 -13.52 -9.48 23.28
C ILE A 120 -14.26 -9.62 24.62
N ASN A 121 -15.01 -8.61 25.05
CA ASN A 121 -15.77 -8.63 26.31
C ASN A 121 -17.21 -9.15 26.13
N HIS A 122 -17.56 -9.64 24.95
CA HIS A 122 -18.90 -10.20 24.71
C HIS A 122 -19.07 -11.52 25.47
N ASP A 123 -20.14 -11.65 26.27
CA ASP A 123 -20.35 -12.78 27.20
C ASP A 123 -20.16 -14.18 26.56
N ASN A 124 -20.58 -14.33 25.31
CA ASN A 124 -20.51 -15.62 24.59
C ASN A 124 -19.20 -15.87 23.82
N ILE A 125 -18.21 -14.97 23.83
CA ILE A 125 -17.01 -15.08 22.98
C ILE A 125 -16.23 -16.39 23.23
N ILE A 126 -16.16 -16.82 24.49
CA ILE A 126 -15.47 -18.03 24.91
C ILE A 126 -16.05 -19.27 24.23
N MET A 127 -17.36 -19.26 23.94
CA MET A 127 -18.01 -20.39 23.27
C MET A 127 -17.52 -20.60 21.83
N TYR A 128 -16.95 -19.58 21.19
CA TYR A 128 -16.43 -19.66 19.82
C TYR A 128 -14.97 -20.09 19.76
N ILE A 129 -14.23 -19.97 20.86
CA ILE A 129 -12.78 -20.26 20.90
C ILE A 129 -12.53 -21.76 20.74
N SER A 130 -11.56 -22.09 19.90
CA SER A 130 -11.01 -23.43 19.71
C SER A 130 -9.80 -23.64 20.60
N GLU A 131 -9.87 -24.59 21.54
CA GLU A 131 -8.70 -24.95 22.37
C GLU A 131 -7.53 -25.47 21.54
N ASN A 132 -7.81 -26.13 20.41
CA ASN A 132 -6.77 -26.61 19.49
C ASN A 132 -6.03 -25.43 18.82
N ALA A 133 -6.74 -24.34 18.51
CA ALA A 133 -6.13 -23.15 17.92
C ALA A 133 -5.13 -22.47 18.89
N LEU A 134 -5.37 -22.57 20.21
CA LEU A 134 -4.44 -22.07 21.23
C LEU A 134 -3.12 -22.84 21.29
N ARG A 135 -3.05 -24.03 20.67
CA ARG A 135 -1.86 -24.89 20.63
C ARG A 135 -1.11 -24.81 19.31
N VAL A 136 -1.53 -23.93 18.39
CA VAL A 136 -0.82 -23.71 17.12
C VAL A 136 0.57 -23.16 17.42
N GLN A 137 1.59 -23.93 17.05
CA GLN A 137 2.98 -23.55 17.30
C GLN A 137 3.34 -22.27 16.53
N GLY A 138 3.98 -21.33 17.21
CA GLY A 138 4.42 -20.05 16.62
C GLY A 138 3.35 -18.96 16.57
N ALA A 139 2.08 -19.29 16.81
CA ALA A 139 1.06 -18.27 17.00
C ALA A 139 1.35 -17.50 18.31
N THR A 140 1.41 -16.17 18.20
CA THR A 140 1.71 -15.28 19.35
C THR A 140 0.58 -14.28 19.59
N HIS A 141 -0.18 -13.95 18.55
CA HIS A 141 -1.26 -12.96 18.58
C HIS A 141 -2.47 -13.48 17.82
N VAL A 142 -3.60 -12.81 18.02
CA VAL A 142 -4.84 -13.01 17.26
C VAL A 142 -5.29 -11.68 16.68
N VAL A 143 -5.82 -11.69 15.45
CA VAL A 143 -6.39 -10.50 14.82
C VAL A 143 -7.72 -10.17 15.49
N THR A 144 -7.76 -9.07 16.22
CA THR A 144 -8.96 -8.60 16.92
C THR A 144 -9.62 -7.41 16.25
N GLY A 145 -8.99 -6.80 15.25
CA GLY A 145 -9.57 -5.69 14.51
C GLY A 145 -8.88 -5.46 13.18
N ILE A 146 -9.64 -4.97 12.20
CA ILE A 146 -9.18 -4.73 10.83
C ILE A 146 -9.71 -3.37 10.38
N LYS A 147 -8.81 -2.54 9.85
CA LYS A 147 -9.17 -1.33 9.08
C LYS A 147 -9.13 -1.69 7.60
N TRP A 148 -10.30 -1.81 7.02
CA TRP A 148 -10.51 -2.15 5.62
C TRP A 148 -10.23 -0.95 4.72
N GLY A 149 -9.64 -1.27 3.58
CA GLY A 149 -9.21 -0.29 2.60
C GLY A 149 -8.43 -0.94 1.48
N GLY A 150 -7.93 -0.12 0.57
CA GLY A 150 -7.09 -0.55 -0.53
C GLY A 150 -6.12 0.55 -0.92
N THR A 151 -4.95 0.14 -1.39
CA THR A 151 -3.94 1.06 -1.92
C THR A 151 -3.67 0.71 -3.37
N VAL A 152 -3.54 1.72 -4.22
CA VAL A 152 -3.09 1.61 -5.61
C VAL A 152 -1.97 2.62 -5.83
N ILE A 153 -0.89 2.15 -6.45
CA ILE A 153 0.35 2.88 -6.63
C ILE A 153 0.71 2.82 -8.10
N ALA A 154 0.83 3.97 -8.73
CA ALA A 154 1.41 4.12 -10.06
C ALA A 154 2.85 4.59 -9.90
N SER A 155 3.81 3.74 -10.28
CA SER A 155 5.22 4.08 -10.29
C SER A 155 5.69 4.39 -11.71
N PHE A 156 6.46 5.45 -11.84
CA PHE A 156 6.96 5.98 -13.10
C PHE A 156 8.48 6.03 -13.02
N GLU A 157 9.16 5.34 -13.93
CA GLU A 157 10.61 5.31 -13.98
C GLU A 157 11.13 5.62 -15.37
N TYR A 158 11.96 6.65 -15.45
CA TYR A 158 12.74 6.99 -16.63
C TYR A 158 14.15 6.47 -16.43
N GLU A 159 14.62 5.63 -17.34
CA GLU A 159 15.97 5.10 -17.34
C GLU A 159 16.78 5.60 -18.53
N LYS A 160 18.05 5.94 -18.28
CA LYS A 160 18.97 6.35 -19.34
C LYS A 160 19.54 5.12 -20.05
N THR A 161 18.82 4.63 -21.05
CA THR A 161 19.17 3.39 -21.77
C THR A 161 20.37 3.49 -22.72
N ASN A 162 20.88 4.70 -23.01
CA ASN A 162 22.02 4.89 -23.92
C ASN A 162 22.87 6.10 -23.49
N GLU A 163 24.20 5.99 -23.61
CA GLU A 163 25.12 7.11 -23.37
C GLU A 163 24.84 8.33 -24.26
N LYS A 164 24.28 8.09 -25.45
CA LYS A 164 23.83 9.15 -26.38
C LYS A 164 22.64 9.97 -25.86
N ASP A 165 21.92 9.47 -24.86
CA ASP A 165 20.81 10.20 -24.25
C ASP A 165 21.36 11.34 -23.37
N LYS A 166 21.60 12.50 -23.96
CA LYS A 166 22.19 13.68 -23.30
C LYS A 166 21.20 14.42 -22.40
N ARG A 167 20.01 13.87 -22.13
CA ARG A 167 18.99 14.55 -21.33
C ARG A 167 19.48 14.78 -19.90
N ASN A 168 19.15 15.96 -19.40
CA ASN A 168 19.49 16.36 -18.04
C ASN A 168 18.52 15.68 -17.06
N MET A 169 19.03 14.86 -16.13
CA MET A 169 18.19 14.15 -15.17
C MET A 169 17.42 15.11 -14.23
N SER A 170 17.93 16.32 -14.00
CA SER A 170 17.18 17.36 -13.27
C SER A 170 15.96 17.83 -14.06
N GLN A 171 16.07 17.93 -15.39
CA GLN A 171 14.94 18.28 -16.25
C GLN A 171 13.91 17.15 -16.25
N VAL A 172 14.35 15.89 -16.39
CA VAL A 172 13.47 14.72 -16.32
C VAL A 172 12.73 14.65 -14.97
N LYS A 173 13.42 14.92 -13.86
CA LYS A 173 12.79 15.02 -12.53
C LYS A 173 11.75 16.14 -12.45
N GLY A 174 12.04 17.30 -13.04
CA GLY A 174 11.08 18.41 -13.13
C GLY A 174 9.83 18.04 -13.93
N VAL A 175 10.00 17.36 -15.07
CA VAL A 175 8.89 16.86 -15.91
C VAL A 175 8.03 15.88 -15.13
N LEU A 176 8.65 14.90 -14.46
CA LEU A 176 7.93 13.92 -13.63
C LEU A 176 7.13 14.62 -12.53
N LYS A 177 7.76 15.55 -11.82
CA LYS A 177 7.11 16.31 -10.74
C LYS A 177 5.86 17.05 -11.22
N ALA A 178 5.98 17.84 -12.27
CA ALA A 178 4.85 18.59 -12.83
C ALA A 178 3.72 17.67 -13.31
N ASN A 179 4.05 16.51 -13.91
CA ASN A 179 3.04 15.57 -14.37
C ASN A 179 2.33 14.85 -13.21
N LEU A 180 3.05 14.43 -12.15
CA LEU A 180 2.42 13.82 -10.98
C LEU A 180 1.52 14.82 -10.24
N GLU A 181 1.95 16.08 -10.10
CA GLU A 181 1.13 17.16 -9.54
C GLU A 181 -0.12 17.42 -10.38
N LYS A 182 0.04 17.49 -11.70
CA LYS A 182 -1.10 17.62 -12.63
C LYS A 182 -2.06 16.43 -12.52
N LEU A 183 -1.56 15.20 -12.48
CA LEU A 183 -2.39 14.00 -12.25
C LEU A 183 -3.15 14.08 -10.93
N SER A 184 -2.47 14.53 -9.86
CA SER A 184 -3.07 14.64 -8.54
C SER A 184 -4.22 15.64 -8.48
N SER A 185 -4.15 16.72 -9.27
CA SER A 185 -5.20 17.74 -9.36
C SER A 185 -6.53 17.24 -9.94
N TYR A 186 -6.53 16.11 -10.67
CA TYR A 186 -7.75 15.53 -11.23
C TYR A 186 -8.46 14.57 -10.28
N ILE A 187 -7.86 14.26 -9.12
CA ILE A 187 -8.41 13.30 -8.16
C ILE A 187 -8.98 14.10 -6.98
N PRO A 188 -10.30 14.06 -6.73
CA PRO A 188 -11.00 14.94 -5.78
C PRO A 188 -10.64 14.76 -4.29
N ALA A 189 -9.70 13.87 -3.96
CA ALA A 189 -9.27 13.54 -2.59
C ALA A 189 -7.91 14.15 -2.18
N PHE A 190 -7.44 15.17 -2.89
CA PHE A 190 -6.11 15.74 -2.67
C PHE A 190 -6.10 16.86 -1.62
N GLU A 191 -5.58 16.58 -0.42
CA GLU A 191 -5.24 17.57 0.62
C GLU A 191 -3.78 18.09 0.46
N GLY A 192 -3.35 18.43 -0.74
CA GLY A 192 -1.98 18.91 -0.99
C GLY A 192 -1.92 20.37 -1.47
N THR A 193 -0.99 21.12 -0.90
CA THR A 193 -0.64 22.49 -1.30
C THR A 193 0.45 22.46 -2.37
N GLY A 194 0.08 22.15 -3.61
CA GLY A 194 1.00 22.21 -4.76
C GLY A 194 0.60 23.34 -5.72
N GLU A 195 1.49 24.28 -5.98
CA GLU A 195 1.30 25.27 -7.06
C GLU A 195 1.47 24.59 -8.42
N ILE A 196 0.44 24.67 -9.28
CA ILE A 196 0.45 24.08 -10.61
C ILE A 196 1.28 24.94 -11.55
N HIS A 197 2.49 24.48 -11.91
CA HIS A 197 3.27 25.11 -12.97
C HIS A 197 3.02 24.42 -14.33
N ASN A 198 2.22 25.06 -15.18
CA ASN A 198 2.05 24.65 -16.58
C ASN A 198 3.28 25.05 -17.40
N SER A 199 4.00 24.07 -17.96
CA SER A 199 5.01 24.30 -19.00
C SER A 199 4.77 23.36 -20.19
N GLU A 200 3.97 23.82 -21.16
CA GLU A 200 3.21 22.94 -22.06
C GLU A 200 3.84 22.59 -23.42
N LYS A 201 5.09 22.93 -23.77
CA LYS A 201 5.52 22.74 -25.19
C LYS A 201 6.86 22.06 -25.47
N GLN A 202 7.58 21.51 -24.49
CA GLN A 202 8.90 20.89 -24.72
C GLN A 202 9.14 19.54 -24.01
N GLN A 203 8.09 18.84 -23.57
CA GLN A 203 8.26 17.71 -22.63
C GLN A 203 7.60 16.39 -23.05
N THR A 204 6.88 16.32 -24.17
CA THR A 204 6.21 15.09 -24.64
C THR A 204 7.19 13.96 -24.92
N ASP A 205 8.36 14.27 -25.49
CA ASP A 205 9.43 13.30 -25.77
C ASP A 205 10.03 12.65 -24.51
N ILE A 206 9.94 13.34 -23.36
CA ILE A 206 10.38 12.83 -22.07
C ILE A 206 9.28 11.97 -21.44
N ILE A 207 8.03 12.45 -21.49
CA ILE A 207 6.85 11.76 -20.93
C ILE A 207 6.67 10.36 -21.55
N ASP A 208 6.80 10.26 -22.87
CA ASP A 208 6.60 9.01 -23.62
C ASP A 208 7.68 7.95 -23.35
N ARG A 209 8.76 8.32 -22.63
CA ARG A 209 9.88 7.42 -22.30
C ARG A 209 9.89 6.92 -20.86
N PHE A 210 8.90 7.29 -20.04
CA PHE A 210 8.73 6.66 -18.73
C PHE A 210 8.13 5.28 -18.87
N SER A 211 8.76 4.31 -18.21
CA SER A 211 8.13 3.03 -17.90
C SER A 211 7.16 3.22 -16.73
N ILE A 212 6.03 2.51 -16.77
CA ILE A 212 4.98 2.63 -15.76
C ILE A 212 4.66 1.25 -15.20
N LYS A 213 4.56 1.16 -13.89
CA LYS A 213 4.13 -0.05 -13.16
C LYS A 213 2.99 0.31 -12.23
N ILE A 214 1.98 -0.56 -12.16
CA ILE A 214 0.87 -0.44 -11.20
C ILE A 214 1.00 -1.55 -10.17
N PHE A 215 0.94 -1.15 -8.89
CA PHE A 215 0.82 -2.05 -7.76
C PHE A 215 -0.47 -1.72 -7.03
N GLY A 216 -1.25 -2.71 -6.62
CA GLY A 216 -2.47 -2.42 -5.89
C GLY A 216 -3.12 -3.64 -5.28
N ASP A 217 -3.95 -3.39 -4.28
CA ASP A 217 -4.78 -4.42 -3.63
C ASP A 217 -6.03 -4.72 -4.47
N VAL A 218 -6.46 -3.75 -5.28
CA VAL A 218 -7.52 -3.89 -6.28
C VAL A 218 -7.01 -3.28 -7.59
N ILE A 219 -6.72 -4.13 -8.57
CA ILE A 219 -6.38 -3.70 -9.93
C ILE A 219 -7.52 -4.16 -10.84
N PRO A 220 -8.11 -3.27 -11.65
CA PRO A 220 -9.14 -3.68 -12.61
C PRO A 220 -8.61 -4.79 -13.55
N ASN A 221 -9.21 -5.98 -13.50
CA ASN A 221 -8.77 -7.18 -14.25
C ASN A 221 -8.81 -7.01 -15.77
N ASP A 222 -9.50 -5.97 -16.25
CA ASP A 222 -9.80 -5.65 -17.64
C ASP A 222 -8.84 -4.62 -18.26
N LYS A 223 -7.89 -4.08 -17.48
CA LYS A 223 -6.98 -3.04 -17.98
C LYS A 223 -5.57 -3.59 -18.26
N ILE A 224 -5.16 -3.45 -19.52
CA ILE A 224 -3.78 -3.54 -19.98
C ILE A 224 -2.90 -2.69 -19.03
N LEU A 225 -1.74 -3.21 -18.63
CA LEU A 225 -0.77 -2.44 -17.83
C LEU A 225 -0.50 -1.11 -18.52
N PRO A 226 -0.70 0.04 -17.84
CA PRO A 226 -0.64 1.34 -18.49
C PRO A 226 0.74 1.53 -19.12
N GLN A 227 0.76 1.93 -20.38
CA GLN A 227 1.97 2.22 -21.14
C GLN A 227 2.23 3.73 -21.27
N SER A 228 1.30 4.56 -20.77
CA SER A 228 1.40 6.02 -20.82
C SER A 228 0.84 6.70 -19.57
N PHE A 229 1.25 7.96 -19.34
CA PHE A 229 0.73 8.79 -18.26
C PHE A 229 -0.79 8.96 -18.34
N GLU A 230 -1.36 9.05 -19.55
CA GLU A 230 -2.81 9.18 -19.75
C GLU A 230 -3.56 7.88 -19.40
N GLU A 231 -2.99 6.72 -19.66
CA GLU A 231 -3.58 5.44 -19.22
C GLU A 231 -3.50 5.29 -17.71
N ALA A 232 -2.35 5.63 -17.10
CA ALA A 232 -2.21 5.66 -15.65
C ALA A 232 -3.21 6.64 -15.02
N LYS A 233 -3.40 7.83 -15.61
CA LYS A 233 -4.43 8.79 -15.21
C LYS A 233 -5.82 8.16 -15.20
N LYS A 234 -6.24 7.54 -16.30
CA LYS A 234 -7.56 6.90 -16.41
C LYS A 234 -7.77 5.80 -15.38
N ILE A 235 -6.72 5.08 -15.00
CA ILE A 235 -6.78 4.09 -13.92
C ILE A 235 -7.00 4.83 -12.60
N MET A 236 -6.13 5.79 -12.26
CA MET A 236 -6.12 6.47 -10.97
C MET A 236 -7.36 7.34 -10.73
N THR A 237 -7.90 8.01 -11.75
CA THR A 237 -9.15 8.79 -11.65
C THR A 237 -10.41 7.94 -11.71
N GLY A 238 -10.29 6.67 -12.12
CA GLY A 238 -11.38 5.70 -12.10
C GLY A 238 -11.46 4.89 -10.80
N LEU A 239 -10.52 5.12 -9.87
CA LEU A 239 -10.64 4.60 -8.51
C LEU A 239 -11.78 5.35 -7.79
N PRO A 240 -12.44 4.70 -6.82
CA PRO A 240 -13.60 5.27 -6.12
C PRO A 240 -13.39 6.66 -5.51
#